data_AF-A0A8T6ZRB6-F1
#
_entry.id   AF-A0A8T6ZRB6-F1
#
_cell.length_a   1.000
_cell.length_b   1.000
_cell.length_c   1.000
_cell.angle_alpha   90.00
_cell.angle_beta   90.00
_cell.angle_gamma   90.00
#
_symmetry.space_group_name_H-M   'P 1'
#
loop_
_entity.id
_entity.type
_entity.pdbx_description
1 polymer ?
#
loop_
_entity_poly.entity_id
_entity_poly.type
_entity_poly.pdbx_seq_one_letter_code
_entity_poly.pdbx_strand_id
1 'polypeptide(L)' 'MSEKAKVVLTDYVWEKLDVENEILGALADVVPLQVTDPDAFFPEAEDCDALLNTYAGPITADVMAKMPSCKIIARYG' A
#
# COMPACT_ATOMS: atom_id res chain seq x y z
N MET A 1 1.86 -14.11 19.03
CA MET A 1 2.27 -13.80 17.66
C MET A 1 1.54 -12.52 17.29
N SER A 2 2.24 -11.41 17.05
CA SER A 2 1.57 -10.24 16.48
C SER A 2 1.17 -10.58 15.04
N GLU A 3 -0.04 -10.21 14.64
CA GLU A 3 -0.47 -10.34 13.24
C GLU A 3 0.43 -9.48 12.34
N LYS A 4 0.73 -9.97 11.13
CA LYS A 4 1.52 -9.22 10.16
C LYS A 4 0.72 -8.01 9.69
N ALA A 5 1.38 -6.89 9.46
CA ALA A 5 0.75 -5.68 8.95
C ALA A 5 0.29 -5.88 7.50
N LYS A 6 -0.88 -5.34 7.12
CA LYS A 6 -1.33 -5.28 5.73
C LYS A 6 -0.71 -4.06 5.04
N VAL A 7 0.15 -4.30 4.04
CA VAL A 7 0.82 -3.24 3.27
C VAL A 7 0.29 -3.27 1.83
N VAL A 8 -0.43 -2.24 1.43
CA VAL A 8 -0.94 -2.13 0.06
C VAL A 8 0.08 -1.37 -0.80
N LEU A 9 0.57 -2.00 -1.87
CA LEU A 9 1.40 -1.35 -2.88
C LEU A 9 0.52 -1.07 -4.11
N THR A 10 0.12 0.18 -4.27
CA THR A 10 -0.89 0.61 -5.27
C THR A 10 -0.42 0.45 -6.72
N ASP A 11 0.82 0.87 -6.99
CA ASP A 11 1.45 0.79 -8.30
C ASP A 11 2.97 0.77 -8.20
N TYR A 12 3.61 0.16 -9.19
CA TYR A 12 5.07 0.02 -9.27
C TYR A 12 5.53 -0.19 -10.72
N VAL A 13 6.76 0.21 -11.03
CA VAL A 13 7.35 0.14 -12.38
C VAL A 13 8.35 -1.01 -12.56
N TRP A 14 8.55 -1.81 -11.51
CA TRP A 14 9.47 -2.94 -11.51
C TRP A 14 8.78 -4.22 -12.01
N GLU A 15 9.57 -5.17 -12.50
CA GLU A 15 9.04 -6.48 -12.96
C GLU A 15 8.66 -7.41 -11.80
N LYS A 16 9.31 -7.24 -10.64
CA LYS A 16 9.18 -8.11 -9.46
C LYS A 16 9.23 -7.31 -8.18
N LEU A 17 8.75 -7.93 -7.11
CA LEU A 17 8.71 -7.38 -5.75
C LEU A 17 9.63 -8.15 -4.80
N ASP A 18 10.74 -8.66 -5.31
CA ASP A 18 11.66 -9.50 -4.53
C ASP A 18 12.24 -8.70 -3.34
N VAL A 19 12.53 -7.42 -3.53
CA VAL A 19 13.07 -6.52 -2.50
C VAL A 19 12.05 -6.27 -1.39
N GLU A 20 10.81 -5.94 -1.75
CA GLU A 20 9.72 -5.70 -0.79
C GLU A 20 9.44 -6.97 0.01
N ASN A 21 9.40 -8.12 -0.65
CA ASN A 21 9.17 -9.41 0.02
C ASN A 21 10.32 -9.81 0.94
N GLU A 22 11.58 -9.58 0.54
CA GLU A 22 12.75 -9.88 1.38
C GLU A 22 12.80 -8.99 2.62
N ILE A 23 12.52 -7.70 2.48
CA ILE A 23 12.61 -6.73 3.57
C ILE A 23 11.38 -6.79 4.50
N LEU A 24 10.17 -6.89 3.93
CA LEU A 24 8.93 -6.75 4.68
C LEU A 24 8.25 -8.09 4.99
N GLY A 25 8.55 -9.18 4.27
CA GLY A 25 7.75 -10.41 4.32
C GLY A 25 7.65 -11.11 5.68
N ALA A 26 8.58 -10.82 6.60
CA ALA A 26 8.51 -11.30 7.99
C ALA A 26 7.57 -10.45 8.89
N LEU A 27 7.32 -9.20 8.53
CA LEU A 27 6.58 -8.20 9.32
C LEU A 27 5.21 -7.87 8.73
N ALA A 28 5.06 -8.03 7.41
CA ALA A 28 3.91 -7.59 6.67
C ALA A 28 3.54 -8.56 5.54
N ASP A 29 2.27 -8.55 5.18
CA ASP A 29 1.76 -9.13 3.95
C ASP A 29 1.58 -8.00 2.94
N VAL A 30 2.40 -8.04 1.88
CA VAL A 30 2.39 -7.04 0.81
C VAL A 30 1.33 -7.43 -0.21
N VAL A 31 0.38 -6.52 -0.45
CA VAL A 31 -0.71 -6.67 -1.42
C VAL A 31 -0.41 -5.77 -2.61
N PRO A 32 0.16 -6.31 -3.70
CA PRO A 32 0.50 -5.52 -4.87
C PRO A 32 -0.69 -5.33 -5.80
N LEU A 33 -0.83 -4.10 -6.28
CA LEU A 33 -1.80 -3.68 -7.27
C LEU A 33 -1.05 -3.01 -8.45
N GLN A 34 -1.78 -2.76 -9.52
CA GLN A 34 -1.30 -2.05 -10.71
C GLN A 34 -2.36 -1.02 -11.12
N VAL A 35 -2.71 -0.14 -10.19
CA VAL A 35 -3.75 0.88 -10.38
C VAL A 35 -3.26 2.24 -9.89
N THR A 36 -3.60 3.29 -10.64
CA THR A 36 -3.23 4.66 -10.27
C THR A 36 -4.41 5.50 -9.78
N ASP A 37 -5.64 5.03 -10.00
CA ASP A 37 -6.87 5.67 -9.56
C ASP A 37 -7.16 5.36 -8.08
N PRO A 38 -7.35 6.38 -7.23
CA PRO A 38 -7.73 6.18 -5.83
C PRO A 38 -8.92 5.28 -5.61
N ASP A 39 -9.97 5.39 -6.42
CA ASP A 39 -11.17 4.59 -6.24
C ASP A 39 -10.94 3.09 -6.52
N ALA A 40 -9.91 2.76 -7.32
CA ALA A 40 -9.59 1.40 -7.71
C ALA A 40 -8.78 0.62 -6.64
N PHE A 41 -8.07 1.29 -5.73
CA PHE A 41 -7.29 0.61 -4.69
C PHE A 41 -8.02 0.43 -3.36
N PHE A 42 -9.14 1.14 -3.11
CA PHE A 42 -9.85 1.07 -1.82
C PHE A 42 -10.32 -0.32 -1.41
N PRO A 43 -10.76 -1.22 -2.31
CA PRO A 43 -11.13 -2.57 -1.91
C PRO A 43 -10.05 -3.30 -1.10
N GLU A 44 -8.77 -2.98 -1.34
CA GLU A 44 -7.65 -3.51 -0.56
C GLU A 44 -7.10 -2.53 0.48
N ALA A 45 -7.29 -1.22 0.29
CA ALA A 45 -6.66 -0.19 1.12
C ALA A 45 -7.49 0.25 2.33
N GLU A 46 -8.81 0.03 2.36
CA GLU A 46 -9.69 0.49 3.46
C GLU A 46 -9.22 0.01 4.85
N ASP A 47 -8.70 -1.21 4.94
CA ASP A 47 -8.22 -1.86 6.15
C ASP A 47 -6.69 -1.97 6.24
N CYS A 48 -5.94 -1.27 5.37
CA CYS A 48 -4.48 -1.39 5.38
C CYS A 48 -3.82 -0.70 6.58
N ASP A 49 -2.68 -1.22 7.01
CA ASP A 49 -1.82 -0.61 8.02
C ASP A 49 -0.84 0.39 7.40
N ALA A 50 -0.48 0.17 6.12
CA ALA A 50 0.39 1.05 5.36
C ALA A 50 0.04 1.04 3.87
N LEU A 51 0.32 2.17 3.22
CA LEU A 51 0.17 2.35 1.78
C LEU A 51 1.52 2.72 1.14
N LEU A 52 1.89 2.03 0.07
CA LEU A 52 3.03 2.34 -0.79
C LEU A 52 2.50 2.75 -2.17
N ASN A 53 3.00 3.86 -2.71
CA ASN A 53 2.58 4.34 -4.04
C ASN A 53 3.75 4.86 -4.87
N THR A 54 3.65 4.76 -6.19
CA THR A 54 4.61 5.40 -7.11
C THR A 54 3.94 6.60 -7.77
N TYR A 55 2.85 6.36 -8.49
CA TYR A 55 2.07 7.36 -9.21
C TYR A 55 0.59 7.41 -8.78
N ALA A 56 0.11 6.41 -8.03
CA ALA A 56 -1.27 6.39 -7.58
C ALA A 56 -1.57 7.60 -6.68
N GLY A 57 -2.69 8.28 -6.97
CA GLY A 57 -3.08 9.49 -6.28
C GLY A 57 -3.91 10.44 -7.14
N PRO A 58 -4.14 11.68 -6.69
CA PRO A 58 -3.57 12.29 -5.48
C PRO A 58 -4.09 11.66 -4.18
N ILE A 59 -3.22 11.52 -3.18
CA ILE A 59 -3.60 11.09 -1.83
C ILE A 59 -4.09 12.32 -1.05
N THR A 60 -5.38 12.61 -1.15
CA THR A 60 -6.03 13.75 -0.48
C THR A 60 -6.43 13.42 0.96
N ALA A 61 -6.91 14.41 1.71
CA ALA A 61 -7.48 14.21 3.05
C ALA A 61 -8.66 13.21 3.04
N ASP A 62 -9.53 13.29 2.03
CA ASP A 62 -10.67 12.39 1.88
C ASP A 62 -10.23 10.95 1.58
N VAL A 63 -9.16 10.78 0.79
CA VAL A 63 -8.57 9.47 0.54
C VAL A 63 -8.00 8.88 1.83
N MET A 64 -7.25 9.67 2.60
CA MET A 64 -6.71 9.22 3.90
C MET A 64 -7.81 8.89 4.92
N ALA A 65 -8.91 9.64 4.92
CA ALA A 65 -10.04 9.41 5.83
C ALA A 65 -10.74 8.05 5.59
N LYS A 66 -10.65 7.50 4.38
CA LYS A 66 -11.17 6.17 4.03
C LYS A 66 -10.28 5.01 4.50
N MET A 67 -9.06 5.28 4.97
CA MET A 67 -8.10 4.28 5.44
C MET A 67 -7.75 4.54 6.92
N PRO A 68 -8.71 4.42 7.87
CA PRO A 68 -8.53 4.85 9.26
C PRO A 68 -7.44 4.07 10.02
N SER A 69 -7.12 2.86 9.55
CA SER A 69 -6.05 2.03 10.11
C SER A 69 -4.67 2.41 9.59
N CYS A 70 -4.58 3.04 8.41
CA CYS A 70 -3.32 3.33 7.73
C CYS A 70 -2.47 4.32 8.55
N LYS A 71 -1.28 3.88 8.96
CA LYS A 71 -0.36 4.65 9.82
C LYS A 71 0.74 5.36 9.05
N ILE A 72 1.05 4.88 7.86
CA ILE A 72 2.13 5.43 7.04
C ILE A 72 1.76 5.32 5.55
N ILE A 73 2.04 6.39 4.82
CA ILE A 73 1.99 6.42 3.36
C ILE A 73 3.38 6.81 2.88
N ALA A 74 4.03 5.90 2.15
CA ALA A 74 5.37 6.14 1.63
C ALA A 74 5.36 6.05 0.10
N ARG A 75 5.76 7.15 -0.53
CA ARG A 75 5.87 7.22 -1.98
C ARG A 75 7.25 6.75 -2.42
N TYR A 76 7.30 5.91 -3.43
CA TYR A 76 8.51 5.58 -4.16
C TYR A 76 8.89 6.74 -5.08
N GLY A 77 9.89 7.52 -4.64
CA GLY A 77 10.50 8.64 -5.38
C GLY A 77 10.28 9.98 -4.71
#